data_AF-A0AAD4PQE1-F1
#
_entry.id   AF-A0AAD4PQE1-F1
#
_cell.length_a   1.000
_cell.length_b   1.000
_cell.length_c   1.000
_cell.angle_alpha   90.00
_cell.angle_beta   90.00
_cell.angle_gamma   90.00
#
_symmetry.space_group_name_H-M   'P 1'
#
loop_
_entity.id
_entity.type
_entity.pdbx_description
1 polymer ?
#
loop_
_entity_poly.entity_id
_entity_poly.type
_entity_poly.pdbx_seq_one_letter_code
_entity_poly.pdbx_strand_id
1 'polypeptide(L)'
;MASNIHNCSPFCRQKLARQNQHQNSNANATTNASQTGRRAVLKLKSGRSGSHNKVSKADPISLSFHDSCLRMSDVQLLHGPRWLNDQIFGFYYEYLMHVKYKNNGDMYFVSPEVTQCMKYMDDSEVHALFGEQNAAQRSFIFFALSDTEKNKTGGAYWSLLVLSRPEKTFFHFDSYGNNNTSPSLEIMNQVKELFGFRQAKFRPMRCLQQVNGYDCAIHAICMTDLIADYVNRYEVIEGLPLLHMDTVKAKRAELLKLIISLGGSG
;
A
#
# COMPACT_ATOMS: atom_id res chain seq x y z
N MET A 1 6.78 -11.93 6.35
CA MET A 1 7.33 -10.78 7.09
C MET A 1 6.21 -10.25 7.96
N ALA A 2 6.44 -10.08 9.25
CA ALA A 2 5.46 -9.47 10.13
C ALA A 2 5.31 -8.00 9.70
N SER A 3 4.15 -7.63 9.18
CA SER A 3 3.76 -6.24 8.96
C SER A 3 4.04 -5.48 10.25
N ASN A 4 4.82 -4.40 10.18
CA ASN A 4 5.18 -3.61 11.35
C ASN A 4 3.92 -2.89 11.86
N ILE A 5 3.20 -3.53 12.79
CA ILE A 5 1.92 -3.08 13.39
C ILE A 5 2.05 -1.71 14.12
N HIS A 6 3.27 -1.16 14.23
CA HIS A 6 3.53 0.06 14.99
C HIS A 6 3.22 1.38 14.27
N ASN A 7 2.88 1.40 12.98
CA ASN A 7 2.65 2.65 12.24
C ASN A 7 1.27 2.79 11.53
N CYS A 8 0.40 1.77 11.56
CA CYS A 8 -0.94 1.92 10.99
C CYS A 8 -1.80 2.97 11.71
N SER A 9 -2.88 3.47 11.10
CA SER A 9 -3.91 4.20 11.84
C SER A 9 -4.36 3.36 13.05
N PRO A 10 -4.70 3.96 14.21
CA PRO A 10 -5.10 3.21 15.41
C PRO A 10 -6.19 2.15 15.12
N PHE A 11 -7.08 2.49 14.20
CA PHE A 11 -8.13 1.62 13.67
C PHE A 11 -7.57 0.39 12.92
N CYS A 12 -6.65 0.59 11.98
CA CYS A 12 -5.99 -0.50 11.26
C CYS A 12 -5.12 -1.38 12.19
N ARG A 13 -4.45 -0.81 13.20
CA ARG A 13 -3.63 -1.59 14.17
C ARG A 13 -4.46 -2.63 14.90
N GLN A 14 -5.64 -2.26 15.38
CA GLN A 14 -6.52 -3.18 16.11
C GLN A 14 -7.00 -4.33 15.22
N LYS A 15 -7.30 -4.07 13.95
CA LYS A 15 -7.78 -5.08 12.99
C LYS A 15 -6.68 -6.02 12.53
N LEU A 16 -5.52 -5.50 12.13
CA LEU A 16 -4.36 -6.34 11.75
C LEU A 16 -3.88 -7.22 12.93
N ALA A 17 -3.96 -6.71 14.17
CA ALA A 17 -3.65 -7.50 15.36
C ALA A 17 -4.65 -8.66 15.61
N ARG A 18 -5.95 -8.45 15.38
CA ARG A 18 -6.99 -9.49 15.54
C ARG A 18 -6.87 -10.62 14.50
N GLN A 19 -6.40 -10.33 13.28
CA GLN A 19 -6.16 -11.36 12.27
C GLN A 19 -5.00 -12.28 12.60
N ASN A 20 -3.88 -11.72 13.07
CA ASN A 20 -2.74 -12.52 13.51
C ASN A 20 -3.11 -13.48 14.65
N GLN A 21 -4.08 -13.11 15.49
CA GLN A 21 -4.62 -13.99 16.53
C GLN A 21 -5.47 -15.14 15.93
N HIS A 22 -6.38 -14.86 14.99
CA HIS A 22 -7.21 -15.91 14.37
C HIS A 22 -6.41 -16.89 13.48
N GLN A 23 -5.36 -16.44 12.79
CA GLN A 23 -4.49 -17.34 12.01
C GLN A 23 -3.68 -18.29 12.91
N ASN A 24 -3.22 -17.83 14.09
CA ASN A 24 -2.56 -18.69 15.08
C ASN A 24 -3.53 -19.70 15.71
N SER A 25 -4.80 -19.34 15.91
CA SER A 25 -5.83 -20.25 16.43
C SER A 25 -6.12 -21.42 15.48
N ASN A 26 -6.16 -21.15 14.17
CA ASN A 26 -6.39 -22.19 13.15
C ASN A 26 -5.16 -23.09 12.93
N ALA A 27 -3.94 -22.55 13.08
CA ALA A 27 -2.71 -23.36 13.05
C ALA A 27 -2.67 -24.39 14.20
N ASN A 28 -3.10 -24.00 15.40
CA ASN A 28 -3.16 -24.90 16.56
C ASN A 28 -4.30 -25.93 16.50
N ALA A 29 -5.38 -25.66 15.76
CA ALA A 29 -6.48 -26.61 15.56
C ALA A 29 -6.12 -27.74 14.58
N THR A 30 -5.13 -27.54 13.70
CA THR A 30 -4.79 -28.50 12.64
C THR A 30 -3.74 -29.54 13.08
N THR A 31 -3.12 -29.37 14.25
CA THR A 31 -2.05 -30.25 14.76
C THR A 31 -2.49 -31.37 15.72
N ASN A 32 -3.80 -31.54 15.99
CA ASN A 32 -4.30 -32.56 16.95
C ASN A 32 -4.97 -33.79 16.31
N ALA A 33 -4.46 -34.27 15.17
CA ALA A 33 -4.90 -35.54 14.60
C ALA A 33 -3.75 -36.30 13.94
N SER A 34 -2.88 -36.92 14.76
CA SER A 34 -2.18 -38.19 14.44
C SER A 34 -1.23 -38.57 15.59
N GLN A 35 -1.72 -39.37 16.54
CA GLN A 35 -0.87 -40.17 17.42
C GLN A 35 -0.86 -41.61 16.90
N THR A 36 0.32 -42.11 16.52
CA THR A 36 0.73 -43.51 16.73
C THR A 36 2.26 -43.55 16.83
N GLY A 37 2.76 -44.38 17.74
CA GLY A 37 4.06 -44.18 18.40
C GLY A 37 5.29 -44.79 17.75
N ARG A 38 6.45 -44.46 18.31
CA ARG A 38 7.49 -45.40 18.79
C ARG A 38 8.63 -44.66 19.51
N ARG A 39 9.07 -45.26 20.62
CA ARG A 39 10.18 -44.88 21.51
C ARG A 39 11.55 -45.04 20.82
N ALA A 40 12.47 -44.10 21.04
CA ALA A 40 13.92 -44.38 21.13
C ALA A 40 14.71 -43.26 21.87
N VAL A 41 15.19 -43.64 23.06
CA VAL A 41 16.40 -43.31 23.84
C VAL A 41 17.29 -42.09 23.47
N LEU A 42 17.57 -41.31 24.51
CA LEU A 42 18.53 -40.20 24.67
C LEU A 42 19.99 -40.53 24.30
N LYS A 43 20.72 -39.54 23.78
CA LYS A 43 22.11 -39.26 24.15
C LYS A 43 22.48 -37.79 23.92
N LEU A 44 22.81 -37.10 25.02
CA LEU A 44 23.48 -35.79 25.04
C LEU A 44 24.88 -35.89 24.43
N LYS A 45 25.29 -34.88 23.64
CA LYS A 45 26.68 -34.44 23.58
C LYS A 45 26.74 -32.90 23.54
N SER A 46 27.45 -32.38 24.52
CA SER A 46 27.82 -30.98 24.70
C SER A 46 28.74 -30.49 23.59
N GLY A 47 28.35 -29.43 22.90
CA GLY A 47 29.21 -28.67 22.00
C GLY A 47 29.16 -27.19 22.39
N ARG A 48 30.29 -26.64 22.84
CA ARG A 48 30.50 -25.21 23.11
C ARG A 48 30.13 -24.39 21.88
N SER A 49 29.11 -23.55 21.99
CA SER A 49 28.83 -22.46 21.05
C SER A 49 29.28 -21.16 21.69
N GLY A 50 30.36 -20.57 21.14
CA GLY A 50 30.76 -19.21 21.46
C GLY A 50 29.66 -18.26 21.01
N SER A 51 28.97 -17.65 21.97
CA SER A 51 27.98 -16.61 21.74
C SER A 51 28.67 -15.36 21.21
N HIS A 52 28.78 -15.25 19.88
CA HIS A 52 28.86 -13.93 19.26
C HIS A 52 27.46 -13.33 19.25
N ASN A 53 27.13 -12.61 20.32
CA ASN A 53 26.04 -11.65 20.34
C ASN A 53 26.31 -10.59 19.26
N LYS A 54 25.86 -10.85 18.03
CA LYS A 54 25.58 -9.79 17.06
C LYS A 54 24.44 -8.97 17.65
N VAL A 55 24.78 -7.88 18.33
CA VAL A 55 23.83 -6.80 18.61
C VAL A 55 23.28 -6.39 17.25
N SER A 56 22.00 -6.66 17.00
CA SER A 56 21.33 -6.15 15.81
C SER A 56 21.43 -4.62 15.89
N LYS A 57 22.09 -3.99 14.92
CA LYS A 57 22.01 -2.54 14.77
C LYS A 57 20.53 -2.19 14.63
N ALA A 58 20.01 -1.38 15.54
CA ALA A 58 18.67 -0.84 15.42
C ALA A 58 18.55 -0.11 14.08
N ASP A 59 17.42 -0.28 13.39
CA ASP A 59 17.12 0.42 12.15
C ASP A 59 16.57 1.83 12.48
N PRO A 60 17.36 2.90 12.31
CA PRO A 60 17.01 4.22 12.80
C PRO A 60 15.90 4.86 11.95
N ILE A 61 15.15 5.77 12.56
CA ILE A 61 14.16 6.59 11.86
C ILE A 61 14.91 7.55 10.93
N SER A 62 14.55 7.56 9.65
CA SER A 62 15.03 8.53 8.67
C SER A 62 14.15 9.79 8.68
N LEU A 63 12.83 9.62 8.62
CA LEU A 63 11.86 10.71 8.54
C LEU A 63 10.60 10.36 9.33
N SER A 64 10.09 11.29 10.13
CA SER A 64 8.74 11.24 10.68
C SER A 64 7.96 12.40 10.07
N PHE A 65 6.88 12.11 9.36
CA PHE A 65 6.14 13.07 8.57
C PHE A 65 4.64 12.74 8.60
N HIS A 66 3.86 13.56 9.32
CA HIS A 66 2.45 13.30 9.62
C HIS A 66 2.25 11.87 10.16
N ASP A 67 1.33 11.11 9.58
CA ASP A 67 1.05 9.73 9.98
C ASP A 67 2.07 8.71 9.42
N SER A 68 3.08 9.17 8.67
CA SER A 68 4.14 8.32 8.13
C SER A 68 5.44 8.40 8.94
N CYS A 69 6.10 7.26 9.05
CA CYS A 69 7.43 7.13 9.64
C CYS A 69 8.28 6.21 8.77
N LEU A 70 9.29 6.79 8.13
CA LEU A 70 10.28 6.10 7.31
C LEU A 70 11.51 5.80 8.14
N ARG A 71 11.98 4.56 8.08
CA ARG A 71 13.28 4.13 8.59
C ARG A 71 14.34 4.15 7.50
N MET A 72 15.60 4.06 7.88
CA MET A 72 16.69 3.98 6.91
C MET A 72 16.56 2.78 5.98
N SER A 73 16.06 1.63 6.48
CA SER A 73 15.78 0.47 5.63
C SER A 73 14.72 0.74 4.55
N ASP A 74 13.71 1.57 4.85
CA ASP A 74 12.67 1.98 3.90
C ASP A 74 13.27 2.87 2.80
N VAL A 75 14.02 3.91 3.20
CA VAL A 75 14.66 4.85 2.26
C VAL A 75 15.68 4.14 1.39
N GLN A 76 16.37 3.14 1.93
CA GLN A 76 17.25 2.28 1.15
C GLN A 76 16.52 1.63 -0.02
N LEU A 77 15.22 1.32 0.04
CA LEU A 77 14.50 0.73 -1.11
C LEU A 77 14.48 1.62 -2.37
N LEU A 78 14.73 2.92 -2.22
CA LEU A 78 14.81 3.85 -3.36
C LEU A 78 16.14 3.75 -4.13
N HIS A 79 17.18 3.19 -3.54
CA HIS A 79 18.53 3.12 -4.13
C HIS A 79 18.73 1.91 -5.07
N GLY A 80 18.15 1.94 -6.27
CA GLY A 80 18.36 0.91 -7.30
C GLY A 80 17.16 -0.03 -7.47
N PRO A 81 17.35 -1.25 -7.99
CA PRO A 81 16.27 -2.12 -8.49
C PRO A 81 15.58 -2.91 -7.36
N ARG A 82 14.95 -2.19 -6.42
CA ARG A 82 14.26 -2.79 -5.26
C ARG A 82 12.77 -2.50 -5.28
N TRP A 83 11.98 -3.45 -4.80
CA TRP A 83 10.56 -3.24 -4.58
C TRP A 83 10.38 -2.18 -3.50
N LEU A 84 9.44 -1.26 -3.72
CA LEU A 84 9.02 -0.35 -2.64
C LEU A 84 8.01 -1.05 -1.74
N ASN A 85 8.01 -0.65 -0.48
CA ASN A 85 7.02 -1.07 0.50
C ASN A 85 5.90 -0.03 0.64
N ASP A 86 4.93 -0.38 1.47
CA ASP A 86 3.84 0.46 1.92
C ASP A 86 4.31 1.77 2.56
N GLN A 87 5.37 1.74 3.39
CA GLN A 87 5.87 2.93 4.08
C GLN A 87 6.21 4.08 3.11
N ILE A 88 6.96 3.80 2.04
CA ILE A 88 7.36 4.83 1.05
C ILE A 88 6.15 5.37 0.29
N PHE A 89 5.22 4.50 -0.08
CA PHE A 89 4.02 4.88 -0.82
C PHE A 89 3.07 5.70 0.07
N GLY A 90 2.86 5.25 1.31
CA GLY A 90 2.08 5.95 2.33
C GLY A 90 2.65 7.33 2.64
N PHE A 91 3.97 7.43 2.85
CA PHE A 91 4.68 8.71 2.97
C PHE A 91 4.37 9.64 1.79
N TYR A 92 4.41 9.12 0.57
CA TYR A 92 4.16 9.95 -0.60
C TYR A 92 2.73 10.48 -0.62
N TYR A 93 1.74 9.67 -0.23
CA TYR A 93 0.35 10.11 -0.12
C TYR A 93 0.14 11.16 0.98
N GLU A 94 0.82 11.04 2.12
CA GLU A 94 0.85 12.08 3.16
C GLU A 94 1.39 13.40 2.58
N TYR A 95 2.47 13.35 1.79
CA TYR A 95 3.02 14.53 1.12
C TYR A 95 2.03 15.15 0.12
N LEU A 96 1.36 14.32 -0.69
CA LEU A 96 0.35 14.79 -1.63
C LEU A 96 -0.80 15.51 -0.91
N MET A 97 -1.30 14.91 0.18
CA MET A 97 -2.44 15.42 0.95
C MET A 97 -2.10 16.69 1.74
N HIS A 98 -0.97 16.71 2.44
CA HIS A 98 -0.64 17.79 3.38
C HIS A 98 0.24 18.91 2.81
N VAL A 99 0.88 18.68 1.66
CA VAL A 99 1.79 19.67 1.04
C VAL A 99 1.37 20.02 -0.37
N LYS A 100 1.40 19.07 -1.31
CA LYS A 100 1.19 19.37 -2.74
C LYS A 100 -0.23 19.85 -3.03
N TYR A 101 -1.24 19.19 -2.45
CA TYR A 101 -2.66 19.45 -2.70
C TYR A 101 -3.43 19.87 -1.45
N LYS A 102 -2.75 20.43 -0.44
CA LYS A 102 -3.38 20.84 0.83
C LYS A 102 -4.59 21.78 0.70
N ASN A 103 -4.65 22.54 -0.39
CA ASN A 103 -5.74 23.49 -0.68
C ASN A 103 -6.78 22.93 -1.65
N ASN A 104 -6.61 21.70 -2.16
CA ASN A 104 -7.56 21.06 -3.04
C ASN A 104 -8.50 20.17 -2.21
N GLY A 105 -9.77 20.55 -2.16
CA GLY A 105 -10.81 19.82 -1.44
C GLY A 105 -11.44 18.67 -2.21
N ASP A 106 -11.04 18.42 -3.45
CA ASP A 106 -11.65 17.44 -4.34
C ASP A 106 -10.94 16.09 -4.35
N MET A 107 -9.68 16.04 -3.90
CA MET A 107 -8.86 14.84 -3.93
C MET A 107 -8.69 14.22 -2.54
N TYR A 108 -8.71 12.90 -2.49
CA TYR A 108 -8.35 12.14 -1.30
C TYR A 108 -7.48 10.93 -1.64
N PHE A 109 -6.42 10.74 -0.88
CA PHE A 109 -5.39 9.73 -1.12
C PHE A 109 -5.45 8.66 -0.03
N VAL A 110 -6.06 7.52 -0.34
CA VAL A 110 -6.18 6.38 0.57
C VAL A 110 -4.87 5.60 0.57
N SER A 111 -4.15 5.62 1.69
CA SER A 111 -2.87 4.94 1.82
C SER A 111 -3.00 3.43 1.57
N PRO A 112 -1.90 2.76 1.18
CA PRO A 112 -1.89 1.31 1.02
C PRO A 112 -2.43 0.50 2.18
N GLU A 113 -2.02 0.88 3.39
CA GLU A 113 -2.38 0.19 4.62
C GLU A 113 -3.89 0.25 4.84
N VAL A 114 -4.48 1.44 4.65
CA VAL A 114 -5.92 1.65 4.76
C VAL A 114 -6.66 0.85 3.68
N THR A 115 -6.19 0.90 2.43
CA THR A 115 -6.79 0.13 1.33
C THR A 115 -6.75 -1.37 1.59
N GLN A 116 -5.65 -1.89 2.16
CA GLN A 116 -5.53 -3.29 2.52
C GLN A 116 -6.45 -3.64 3.71
N CYS A 117 -6.57 -2.77 4.72
CA CYS A 117 -7.46 -3.00 5.84
C CYS A 117 -8.94 -3.05 5.42
N MET A 118 -9.35 -2.26 4.42
CA MET A 118 -10.74 -2.21 3.93
C MET A 118 -11.28 -3.59 3.53
N LYS A 119 -10.41 -4.49 3.03
CA LYS A 119 -10.77 -5.88 2.68
C LYS A 119 -11.34 -6.69 3.86
N TYR A 120 -11.11 -6.24 5.09
CA TYR A 120 -11.53 -6.90 6.33
C TYR A 120 -12.46 -6.04 7.17
N MET A 121 -12.97 -4.95 6.60
CA MET A 121 -13.93 -4.06 7.22
C MET A 121 -15.35 -4.39 6.75
N ASP A 122 -16.32 -4.26 7.65
CA ASP A 122 -17.72 -4.21 7.26
C ASP A 122 -18.11 -2.82 6.73
N ASP A 123 -19.32 -2.72 6.19
CA ASP A 123 -19.87 -1.51 5.60
C ASP A 123 -19.88 -0.31 6.58
N SER A 124 -20.15 -0.56 7.86
CA SER A 124 -20.20 0.49 8.88
C SER A 124 -18.82 1.04 9.22
N GLU A 125 -17.81 0.16 9.25
CA GLU A 125 -16.42 0.50 9.49
C GLU A 125 -15.82 1.29 8.34
N VAL A 126 -16.10 0.89 7.09
CA VAL A 126 -15.68 1.67 5.92
C VAL A 126 -16.39 3.02 5.89
N HIS A 127 -17.68 3.06 6.18
CA HIS A 127 -18.39 4.34 6.25
C HIS A 127 -17.77 5.28 7.30
N ALA A 128 -17.42 4.78 8.49
CA ALA A 128 -16.75 5.57 9.52
C ALA A 128 -15.37 6.08 9.05
N LEU A 129 -14.55 5.21 8.44
CA LEU A 129 -13.24 5.56 7.89
C LEU A 129 -13.29 6.74 6.90
N PHE A 130 -14.30 6.77 6.02
CA PHE A 130 -14.45 7.87 5.05
C PHE A 130 -15.25 9.07 5.58
N GLY A 131 -15.98 8.91 6.68
CA GLY A 131 -16.73 9.96 7.35
C GLY A 131 -15.86 10.96 8.10
N GLU A 132 -14.81 10.47 8.78
CA GLU A 132 -13.92 11.33 9.61
C GLU A 132 -13.19 12.43 8.81
N GLN A 133 -12.99 12.23 7.50
CA GLN A 133 -12.19 13.13 6.64
C GLN A 133 -13.00 13.83 5.54
N ASN A 134 -14.32 13.75 5.63
CA ASN A 134 -15.25 14.11 4.56
C ASN A 134 -14.86 13.50 3.20
N ALA A 135 -14.17 12.35 3.25
CA ALA A 135 -13.59 11.71 2.07
C ALA A 135 -14.69 11.15 1.15
N ALA A 136 -15.83 10.79 1.73
CA ALA A 136 -17.02 10.37 1.01
C ALA A 136 -17.62 11.45 0.08
N GLN A 137 -17.26 12.73 0.23
CA GLN A 137 -17.76 13.81 -0.63
C GLN A 137 -16.78 14.21 -1.73
N ARG A 138 -15.55 13.68 -1.71
CA ARG A 138 -14.46 14.07 -2.61
C ARG A 138 -14.75 13.61 -4.03
N SER A 139 -14.48 14.48 -4.99
CA SER A 139 -14.68 14.22 -6.43
C SER A 139 -13.78 13.10 -6.94
N PHE A 140 -12.56 13.03 -6.41
CA PHE A 140 -11.54 12.05 -6.77
C PHE A 140 -10.99 11.33 -5.54
N ILE A 141 -11.02 10.00 -5.55
CA ILE A 141 -10.45 9.19 -4.48
C ILE A 141 -9.46 8.19 -5.08
N PHE A 142 -8.21 8.25 -4.62
CA PHE A 142 -7.09 7.43 -5.07
C PHE A 142 -6.86 6.30 -4.07
N PHE A 143 -6.88 5.06 -4.55
CA PHE A 143 -6.64 3.87 -3.74
C PHE A 143 -5.37 3.18 -4.24
N ALA A 144 -4.35 3.13 -3.40
CA ALA A 144 -3.13 2.37 -3.68
C ALA A 144 -3.36 0.90 -3.30
N LEU A 145 -3.43 0.01 -4.30
CA LEU A 145 -3.68 -1.42 -4.06
C LEU A 145 -2.39 -2.20 -4.09
N SER A 146 -2.17 -2.99 -3.03
CA SER A 146 -1.17 -4.04 -2.99
C SER A 146 -1.81 -5.43 -3.11
N ASP A 147 -1.20 -6.29 -3.90
CA ASP A 147 -1.39 -7.74 -3.82
C ASP A 147 -0.23 -8.37 -3.05
N THR A 148 -0.32 -8.28 -1.72
CA THR A 148 0.60 -8.90 -0.77
C THR A 148 0.33 -10.39 -0.59
N GLU A 149 -0.85 -10.89 -0.97
CA GLU A 149 -1.25 -12.28 -0.72
C GLU A 149 -0.70 -13.27 -1.77
N LYS A 150 -0.46 -12.82 -3.01
CA LYS A 150 0.01 -13.71 -4.08
C LYS A 150 1.52 -13.91 -4.18
N ASN A 151 2.32 -13.03 -3.58
CA ASN A 151 3.78 -13.06 -3.78
C ASN A 151 4.54 -13.78 -2.66
N LYS A 152 4.81 -15.07 -2.89
CA LYS A 152 5.67 -15.91 -2.03
C LYS A 152 7.13 -15.44 -1.96
N THR A 153 7.55 -14.55 -2.87
CA THR A 153 8.90 -14.00 -3.00
C THR A 153 9.12 -12.70 -2.21
N GLY A 154 8.12 -12.22 -1.45
CA GLY A 154 8.31 -11.18 -0.44
C GLY A 154 8.14 -9.73 -0.91
N GLY A 155 7.45 -9.49 -2.03
CA GLY A 155 7.15 -8.15 -2.51
C GLY A 155 5.65 -7.91 -2.78
N ALA A 156 5.17 -6.69 -2.60
CA ALA A 156 3.79 -6.29 -2.92
C ALA A 156 3.68 -5.81 -4.37
N TYR A 157 2.80 -6.43 -5.18
CA TYR A 157 2.52 -5.92 -6.51
C TYR A 157 1.53 -4.75 -6.41
N TRP A 158 1.85 -3.61 -7.04
CA TRP A 158 1.10 -2.37 -6.89
C TRP A 158 0.29 -2.00 -8.12
N SER A 159 -0.94 -1.57 -7.90
CA SER A 159 -1.79 -0.92 -8.91
C SER A 159 -2.54 0.26 -8.30
N LEU A 160 -3.13 1.10 -9.13
CA LEU A 160 -3.89 2.27 -8.71
C LEU A 160 -5.35 2.14 -9.17
N LEU A 161 -6.28 2.44 -8.28
CA LEU A 161 -7.70 2.62 -8.59
C LEU A 161 -8.09 4.05 -8.25
N VAL A 162 -8.78 4.72 -9.15
CA VAL A 162 -9.25 6.09 -8.94
C VAL A 162 -10.75 6.17 -9.15
N LEU A 163 -11.50 6.52 -8.10
CA LEU A 163 -12.90 6.93 -8.24
C LEU A 163 -12.93 8.34 -8.84
N SER A 164 -13.65 8.53 -9.94
CA SER A 164 -14.07 9.83 -10.46
C SER A 164 -15.58 9.94 -10.33
N ARG A 165 -16.05 10.88 -9.49
CA ARG A 165 -17.47 11.20 -9.37
C ARG A 165 -18.03 11.90 -10.61
N PRO A 166 -17.35 12.88 -11.23
CA PRO A 166 -17.85 13.52 -12.44
C PRO A 166 -18.16 12.50 -13.55
N GLU A 167 -17.31 11.47 -13.70
CA GLU A 167 -17.43 10.48 -14.78
C GLU A 167 -18.19 9.21 -14.38
N LYS A 168 -18.65 9.12 -13.12
CA LYS A 168 -19.29 7.92 -12.58
C LYS A 168 -18.50 6.64 -12.86
N THR A 169 -17.18 6.71 -12.68
CA THR A 169 -16.28 5.64 -13.11
C THR A 169 -15.13 5.44 -12.12
N PHE A 170 -14.79 4.18 -11.91
CA PHE A 170 -13.55 3.74 -11.27
C PHE A 170 -12.55 3.38 -12.36
N PHE A 171 -11.46 4.13 -12.43
CA PHE A 171 -10.38 3.93 -13.39
C PHE A 171 -9.27 3.09 -12.75
N HIS A 172 -8.94 1.96 -13.37
CA HIS A 172 -7.91 1.05 -12.87
C HIS A 172 -6.64 1.15 -13.73
N PHE A 173 -5.51 1.42 -13.10
CA PHE A 173 -4.20 1.53 -13.74
C PHE A 173 -3.25 0.49 -13.15
N ASP A 174 -2.74 -0.39 -14.01
CA ASP A 174 -1.91 -1.52 -13.62
C ASP A 174 -0.75 -1.67 -14.63
N SER A 175 0.48 -1.51 -14.15
CA SER A 175 1.68 -1.51 -14.99
C SER A 175 2.15 -2.91 -15.38
N TYR A 176 1.45 -3.97 -14.98
CA TYR A 176 1.82 -5.37 -15.16
C TYR A 176 0.59 -6.20 -15.51
N GLY A 177 0.00 -5.92 -16.66
CA GLY A 177 -0.98 -6.82 -17.29
C GLY A 177 -2.34 -6.93 -16.59
N ASN A 178 -2.79 -5.91 -15.86
CA ASN A 178 -4.10 -5.88 -15.17
C ASN A 178 -4.30 -7.01 -14.13
N ASN A 179 -3.20 -7.49 -13.53
CA ASN A 179 -3.20 -8.55 -12.52
C ASN A 179 -4.02 -8.21 -11.25
N ASN A 180 -4.23 -6.92 -10.98
CA ASN A 180 -4.99 -6.43 -9.82
C ASN A 180 -6.44 -6.03 -10.14
N THR A 181 -7.02 -6.55 -11.22
CA THR A 181 -8.43 -6.29 -11.56
C THR A 181 -9.39 -6.76 -10.46
N SER A 182 -9.25 -7.99 -9.94
CA SER A 182 -10.17 -8.52 -8.90
C SER A 182 -10.12 -7.71 -7.59
N PRO A 183 -8.93 -7.44 -6.99
CA PRO A 183 -8.85 -6.57 -5.81
C PRO A 183 -9.45 -5.18 -6.03
N SER A 184 -9.31 -4.62 -7.24
CA SER A 184 -9.88 -3.31 -7.56
C SER A 184 -11.40 -3.34 -7.65
N LEU A 185 -11.97 -4.43 -8.18
CA LEU A 185 -13.42 -4.64 -8.21
C LEU A 185 -14.01 -4.83 -6.81
N GLU A 186 -13.31 -5.54 -5.92
CA GLU A 186 -13.71 -5.71 -4.52
C GLU A 186 -13.81 -4.36 -3.80
N ILE A 187 -12.76 -3.54 -3.87
CA ILE A 187 -12.76 -2.17 -3.29
C ILE A 187 -13.86 -1.32 -3.94
N MET A 188 -14.01 -1.36 -5.27
CA MET A 188 -15.08 -0.64 -5.96
C MET A 188 -16.47 -1.04 -5.44
N ASN A 189 -16.74 -2.34 -5.27
CA ASN A 189 -18.04 -2.82 -4.84
C ASN A 189 -18.38 -2.38 -3.42
N GLN A 190 -17.40 -2.40 -2.52
CA GLN A 190 -17.55 -1.90 -1.15
C GLN A 190 -17.82 -0.38 -1.14
N VAL A 191 -17.06 0.39 -1.91
CA VAL A 191 -17.13 1.85 -1.94
C VAL A 191 -18.39 2.37 -2.65
N LYS A 192 -18.78 1.76 -3.79
CA LYS A 192 -19.89 2.25 -4.62
C LYS A 192 -21.25 2.14 -3.91
N GLU A 193 -21.43 1.12 -3.08
CA GLU A 193 -22.66 0.95 -2.30
C GLU A 193 -22.75 2.01 -1.20
N LEU A 194 -21.66 2.20 -0.45
CA LEU A 194 -21.60 3.14 0.67
C LEU A 194 -21.76 4.59 0.23
N PHE A 195 -21.24 4.96 -0.94
CA PHE A 195 -21.27 6.35 -1.43
C PHE A 195 -22.45 6.67 -2.35
N GLY A 196 -23.47 5.79 -2.40
CA GLY A 196 -24.63 5.99 -3.26
C GLY A 196 -24.29 6.00 -4.76
N PHE A 197 -23.19 5.36 -5.14
CA PHE A 197 -22.57 5.41 -6.46
C PHE A 197 -22.79 4.11 -7.26
N ARG A 198 -23.95 3.50 -7.09
CA ARG A 198 -24.29 2.15 -7.58
C ARG A 198 -24.13 1.97 -9.09
N GLN A 199 -24.32 3.04 -9.87
CA GLN A 199 -24.20 3.02 -11.34
C GLN A 199 -22.76 3.22 -11.82
N ALA A 200 -21.79 3.30 -10.92
CA ALA A 200 -20.41 3.51 -11.29
C ALA A 200 -19.88 2.36 -12.15
N LYS A 201 -19.13 2.71 -13.19
CA LYS A 201 -18.50 1.74 -14.10
C LYS A 201 -17.10 1.42 -13.62
N PHE A 202 -16.62 0.22 -13.94
CA PHE A 202 -15.21 -0.13 -13.83
C PHE A 202 -14.54 -0.01 -15.20
N ARG A 203 -13.43 0.72 -15.30
CA ARG A 203 -12.69 0.89 -16.55
C ARG A 203 -11.19 0.63 -16.34
N PRO A 204 -10.68 -0.52 -16.81
CA PRO A 204 -9.24 -0.72 -16.96
C PRO A 204 -8.68 0.27 -17.97
N MET A 205 -7.61 0.96 -17.61
CA MET A 205 -6.94 1.94 -18.43
C MET A 205 -5.66 1.36 -19.02
N ARG A 206 -5.39 1.68 -20.29
CA ARG A 206 -4.07 1.43 -20.88
C ARG A 206 -3.09 2.42 -20.27
N CYS A 207 -2.07 1.91 -19.60
CA CYS A 207 -1.00 2.73 -19.03
C CYS A 207 0.37 2.17 -19.39
N LEU A 208 1.41 2.97 -19.14
CA LEU A 208 2.79 2.57 -19.40
C LEU A 208 3.13 1.30 -18.61
N GLN A 209 3.41 0.22 -19.33
CA GLN A 209 3.75 -1.07 -18.73
C GLN A 209 5.20 -1.08 -18.27
N GLN A 210 5.45 -1.66 -17.10
CA GLN A 210 6.81 -1.87 -16.60
C GLN A 210 7.51 -2.94 -17.43
N VAL A 211 8.82 -2.79 -17.62
CA VAL A 211 9.66 -3.77 -18.33
C VAL A 211 10.54 -4.58 -17.36
N ASN A 212 10.50 -4.25 -16.07
CA ASN A 212 11.26 -4.91 -15.01
C ASN A 212 10.32 -5.48 -13.93
N GLY A 213 10.87 -6.21 -12.96
CA GLY A 213 10.09 -6.88 -11.91
C GLY A 213 9.90 -6.11 -10.61
N TYR A 214 10.27 -4.84 -10.50
CA TYR A 214 10.37 -4.13 -9.20
C TYR A 214 9.81 -2.69 -9.18
N ASP A 215 9.52 -2.09 -10.33
CA ASP A 215 9.06 -0.69 -10.42
C ASP A 215 7.54 -0.49 -10.42
N CYS A 216 6.72 -1.53 -10.16
CA CYS A 216 5.25 -1.38 -10.11
C CYS A 216 4.78 -0.24 -9.19
N ALA A 217 5.38 -0.10 -8.00
CA ALA A 217 5.10 1.00 -7.08
C ALA A 217 5.47 2.36 -7.68
N ILE A 218 6.61 2.45 -8.37
CA ILE A 218 7.06 3.67 -9.02
C ILE A 218 6.10 4.08 -10.14
N HIS A 219 5.64 3.12 -10.96
CA HIS A 219 4.63 3.38 -11.98
C HIS A 219 3.31 3.89 -11.36
N ALA A 220 2.83 3.25 -10.29
CA ALA A 220 1.60 3.67 -9.60
C ALA A 220 1.73 5.06 -8.96
N ILE A 221 2.87 5.39 -8.36
CA ILE A 221 3.17 6.72 -7.81
C ILE A 221 3.20 7.77 -8.95
N CYS A 222 3.89 7.50 -10.05
CA CYS A 222 3.94 8.43 -11.19
C CYS A 222 2.56 8.63 -11.83
N MET A 223 1.76 7.57 -11.90
CA MET A 223 0.39 7.65 -12.39
C MET A 223 -0.49 8.48 -11.46
N THR A 224 -0.30 8.36 -10.14
CA THR A 224 -0.98 9.20 -9.16
C THR A 224 -0.66 10.67 -9.40
N ASP A 225 0.61 11.03 -9.59
CA ASP A 225 0.99 12.41 -9.88
C ASP A 225 0.33 12.93 -11.15
N LEU A 226 0.42 12.14 -12.23
CA LEU A 226 -0.12 12.52 -13.52
C LEU A 226 -1.63 12.80 -13.44
N ILE A 227 -2.37 11.89 -12.82
CA ILE A 227 -3.81 12.02 -12.66
C ILE A 227 -4.14 13.18 -11.73
N ALA A 228 -3.48 13.29 -10.58
CA ALA A 228 -3.75 14.35 -9.61
C ALA A 228 -3.46 15.74 -10.21
N ASP A 229 -2.36 15.91 -10.94
CA ASP A 229 -2.03 17.17 -11.62
C ASP A 229 -3.01 17.48 -12.77
N TYR A 230 -3.60 16.45 -13.39
CA TYR A 230 -4.57 16.58 -14.47
C TYR A 230 -5.96 16.93 -13.94
N VAL A 231 -6.49 16.17 -12.97
CA VAL A 231 -7.82 16.45 -12.38
C VAL A 231 -7.85 17.75 -11.60
N ASN A 232 -6.73 18.17 -11.01
CA ASN A 232 -6.62 19.50 -10.38
C ASN A 232 -6.74 20.67 -11.38
N ARG A 233 -6.60 20.40 -12.69
CA ARG A 233 -6.72 21.40 -13.76
C ARG A 233 -7.99 21.25 -14.59
N TYR A 234 -8.43 20.03 -14.83
CA TYR A 234 -9.50 19.73 -15.79
C TYR A 234 -10.74 19.07 -15.16
N GLU A 235 -10.67 18.69 -13.88
CA GLU A 235 -11.80 18.11 -13.12
C GLU A 235 -12.41 16.86 -13.77
N VAL A 236 -11.61 16.13 -14.56
CA VAL A 236 -12.00 14.92 -15.29
C VAL A 236 -10.76 14.06 -15.56
N ILE A 237 -10.92 12.74 -15.70
CA ILE A 237 -9.85 11.81 -16.08
C ILE A 237 -9.85 11.52 -17.58
N GLU A 238 -10.99 11.55 -18.26
CA GLU A 238 -11.04 11.40 -19.72
C GLU A 238 -10.13 12.43 -20.41
N GLY A 239 -9.33 11.95 -21.37
CA GLY A 239 -8.30 12.78 -22.01
C GLY A 239 -6.95 12.81 -21.28
N LEU A 240 -6.78 12.05 -20.20
CA LEU A 240 -5.50 11.90 -19.50
C LEU A 240 -4.38 11.53 -20.50
N PRO A 241 -3.26 12.28 -20.53
CA PRO A 241 -2.14 11.95 -21.39
C PRO A 241 -1.44 10.66 -20.95
N LEU A 242 -0.58 10.13 -21.82
CA LEU A 242 0.24 8.96 -21.48
C LEU A 242 1.35 9.34 -20.50
N LEU A 243 1.60 8.47 -19.53
CA LEU A 243 2.75 8.59 -18.63
C LEU A 243 4.06 8.43 -19.42
N HIS A 244 4.98 9.36 -19.23
CA HIS A 244 6.28 9.34 -19.90
C HIS A 244 7.28 8.47 -19.13
N MET A 245 8.09 7.70 -19.87
CA MET A 245 9.09 6.81 -19.28
C MET A 245 10.16 7.56 -18.48
N ASP A 246 10.50 8.79 -18.89
CA ASP A 246 11.50 9.57 -18.16
C ASP A 246 11.03 9.97 -16.76
N THR A 247 9.72 10.19 -16.58
CA THR A 247 9.13 10.42 -15.25
C THR A 247 9.33 9.20 -14.35
N VAL A 248 9.10 8.00 -14.87
CA VAL A 248 9.32 6.73 -14.15
C VAL A 248 10.79 6.58 -13.76
N LYS A 249 11.71 6.81 -14.70
CA LYS A 249 13.16 6.70 -14.47
C LYS A 249 13.66 7.69 -13.41
N ALA A 250 13.13 8.91 -13.40
CA ALA A 250 13.53 9.94 -12.45
C ALA A 250 12.95 9.73 -11.04
N LYS A 251 11.82 9.02 -10.92
CA LYS A 251 11.00 9.08 -9.71
C LYS A 251 11.67 8.64 -8.42
N ARG A 252 12.52 7.61 -8.47
CA ARG A 252 13.29 7.17 -7.29
C ARG A 252 14.18 8.28 -6.74
N ALA A 253 14.86 9.00 -7.63
CA ALA A 253 15.72 10.13 -7.26
C ALA A 253 14.89 11.32 -6.76
N GLU A 254 13.72 11.57 -7.33
CA GLU A 254 12.80 12.60 -6.85
C GLU A 254 12.27 12.32 -5.45
N LEU A 255 11.87 11.07 -5.17
CA LEU A 255 11.41 10.65 -3.83
C LEU A 255 12.53 10.79 -2.79
N LEU A 256 13.77 10.42 -3.12
CA LEU A 256 14.92 10.63 -2.25
C LEU A 256 15.15 12.11 -1.95
N LYS A 257 15.17 12.95 -2.99
CA LYS A 257 15.32 14.40 -2.83
C LYS A 257 14.20 14.99 -1.98
N LEU A 258 12.97 14.51 -2.16
CA LEU A 258 11.83 14.94 -1.37
C LEU A 258 12.00 14.58 0.12
N ILE A 259 12.35 13.33 0.42
CA ILE A 259 12.62 12.88 1.81
C ILE A 259 13.68 13.76 2.46
N ILE A 260 14.80 14.02 1.77
CA ILE A 260 15.87 14.89 2.26
C ILE A 260 15.37 16.33 2.49
N SER A 261 14.58 16.87 1.55
CA SER A 261 14.05 18.24 1.65
C SER A 261 13.09 18.43 2.83
N LEU A 262 12.46 17.35 3.31
CA LEU A 262 11.58 17.35 4.48
C LEU A 262 12.33 17.05 5.79
N GLY A 263 13.66 17.06 5.77
CA GLY A 263 14.52 16.81 6.94
C GLY A 263 14.85 15.35 7.18
N GLY A 264 14.53 14.46 6.24
CA GLY A 264 14.87 13.04 6.29
C GLY A 264 16.33 12.75 5.92
N SER A 265 16.79 11.55 6.27
CA SER A 265 18.11 11.05 5.86
C SER A 265 18.01 10.23 4.57
N GLY A 266 18.81 10.57 3.57
CA GLY A 266 18.85 9.93 2.24
C GLY A 266 19.64 8.64 2.16
#